data_AF-A0A2K3JQN3-F1
#
_entry.id   AF-A0A2K3JQN3-F1
#
_cell.length_a   1.000
_cell.length_b   1.000
_cell.length_c   1.000
_cell.angle_alpha   90.00
_cell.angle_beta   90.00
_cell.angle_gamma   90.00
#
_symmetry.space_group_name_H-M   'P 1'
#
loop_
_entity.id
_entity.type
_entity.pdbx_description
1 polymer ?
#
loop_
_entity_poly.entity_id
_entity_poly.type
_entity_poly.pdbx_seq_one_letter_code
_entity_poly.pdbx_strand_id
1 'polypeptide(L)' 'MGGAKPKTILTDQDAAMAKAVSLVMPETFHGLCTWHIRQNAIRHVNHLYQKSSQFGKDFEACIDLHEEE' A
#
# COMPACT_ATOMS: atom_id res chain seq x y z
N MET A 1 -2.83 0.88 30.53
CA MET A 1 -2.29 1.33 29.23
C MET A 1 -3.47 1.62 28.31
N GLY A 2 -3.92 2.88 28.26
CA GLY A 2 -5.01 3.30 27.38
C GLY A 2 -4.43 3.89 26.10
N GLY A 3 -4.11 3.05 25.12
CA GLY A 3 -3.72 3.51 23.79
C GLY A 3 -4.95 3.92 22.99
N ALA A 4 -4.90 5.06 22.31
CA ALA A 4 -5.94 5.43 21.35
C ALA A 4 -5.98 4.39 20.22
N LYS A 5 -7.18 3.96 19.83
CA LYS A 5 -7.35 3.03 18.72
C LYS A 5 -6.83 3.68 17.42
N PRO A 6 -6.04 2.97 16.60
CA PRO A 6 -5.57 3.51 15.33
C PRO A 6 -6.75 3.76 14.40
N LYS A 7 -6.75 4.92 13.74
CA LYS A 7 -7.75 5.25 12.71
C LYS A 7 -7.44 4.56 11.38
N THR A 8 -6.16 4.40 11.07
CA THR A 8 -5.67 3.82 9.82
C THR A 8 -4.54 2.84 10.11
N ILE A 9 -4.56 1.70 9.42
CA ILE A 9 -3.47 0.73 9.37
C ILE A 9 -3.12 0.50 7.90
N LEU A 10 -1.85 0.66 7.57
CA LEU A 10 -1.32 0.36 6.24
C LEU A 10 -0.45 -0.89 6.33
N THR A 11 -0.79 -1.93 5.57
CA THR A 11 0.01 -3.17 5.50
C THR A 11 0.41 -3.49 4.06
N ASP A 12 1.20 -4.53 3.89
CA ASP A 12 1.29 -5.21 2.61
C ASP A 12 -0.03 -5.93 2.28
N GLN A 13 -0.13 -6.50 1.07
CA GLN A 13 -1.31 -7.22 0.58
C GLN A 13 -1.46 -8.61 1.23
N ASP A 14 -1.22 -8.72 2.54
CA ASP A 14 -1.40 -9.96 3.29
C ASP A 14 -2.88 -10.16 3.65
N ALA A 15 -3.47 -11.23 3.10
CA ALA A 15 -4.87 -11.55 3.28
C ALA A 15 -5.22 -11.92 4.74
N ALA A 16 -4.29 -12.50 5.49
CA ALA A 16 -4.50 -12.82 6.89
C ALA A 16 -4.53 -11.54 7.74
N MET A 17 -3.65 -10.58 7.46
CA MET A 17 -3.65 -9.27 8.10
C MET A 17 -4.94 -8.50 7.80
N ALA A 18 -5.38 -8.45 6.53
CA ALA A 18 -6.63 -7.81 6.15
C ALA A 18 -7.84 -8.40 6.89
N LYS A 19 -7.89 -9.74 7.00
CA LYS A 19 -8.93 -10.44 7.76
C LYS A 19 -8.83 -10.16 9.26
N ALA A 20 -7.64 -10.15 9.83
CA ALA A 20 -7.46 -9.87 11.26
C ALA A 20 -7.87 -8.44 11.62
N VAL A 21 -7.51 -7.45 10.79
CA VAL A 21 -7.89 -6.04 11.02
C VAL A 21 -9.40 -5.87 10.95
N SER A 22 -10.07 -6.43 9.94
CA SER A 22 -11.54 -6.34 9.82
C SER A 22 -12.30 -7.03 10.97
N LEU A 23 -11.72 -8.07 11.60
CA LEU A 23 -12.33 -8.76 12.74
C LEU A 23 -12.05 -8.09 14.09
N VAL A 24 -10.82 -7.63 14.31
CA VAL A 24 -10.36 -7.13 15.63
C VAL A 24 -10.54 -5.61 15.75
N MET A 25 -10.44 -4.89 14.64
CA MET A 25 -10.50 -3.42 14.57
C MET A 25 -11.40 -2.96 13.41
N PRO A 26 -12.71 -3.25 13.45
CA PRO A 26 -13.63 -2.97 12.33
C PRO A 26 -13.78 -1.49 12.01
N GLU A 27 -13.52 -0.59 12.97
CA GLU A 27 -13.57 0.87 12.80
C GLU A 27 -12.28 1.47 12.25
N THR A 28 -11.24 0.65 12.02
CA THR A 28 -9.95 1.09 11.49
C THR A 28 -9.94 0.93 9.98
N PHE A 29 -9.62 2.00 9.25
CA PHE A 29 -9.39 1.92 7.81
C PHE A 29 -8.15 1.08 7.53
N HIS A 30 -8.29 0.07 6.68
CA HIS A 30 -7.18 -0.78 6.24
C HIS A 30 -6.86 -0.48 4.78
N GLY A 31 -5.64 -0.02 4.54
CA GLY A 31 -5.15 0.32 3.21
C GLY A 31 -3.85 -0.42 2.86
N LEU A 32 -3.52 -0.44 1.57
CA LEU A 32 -2.22 -0.91 1.12
C LEU A 32 -1.17 0.18 1.34
N CYS A 33 -0.01 -0.21 1.86
CA CYS A 33 1.11 0.69 2.05
C CYS A 33 1.77 0.99 0.69
N THR A 34 1.70 2.25 0.23
CA THR A 34 2.28 2.68 -1.04
C THR A 34 3.80 2.47 -1.09
N TRP A 35 4.49 2.61 0.04
CA TRP A 35 5.92 2.27 0.14
C TRP A 35 6.20 0.79 -0.17
N HIS A 36 5.41 -0.13 0.39
CA HIS A 36 5.55 -1.57 0.09
C HIS A 36 5.24 -1.86 -1.38
N ILE A 37 4.22 -1.21 -1.96
CA ILE A 37 3.90 -1.34 -3.40
C ILE A 37 5.10 -0.92 -4.25
N ARG A 38 5.68 0.27 -4.00
CA ARG A 38 6.86 0.77 -4.71
C ARG A 38 8.06 -0.18 -4.56
N GLN A 39 8.31 -0.67 -3.35
CA GLN A 39 9.40 -1.63 -3.11
C GLN A 39 9.17 -2.95 -3.85
N ASN A 40 7.94 -3.45 -3.89
CA ASN A 40 7.57 -4.66 -4.61
C ASN A 40 7.76 -4.46 -6.13
N ALA A 41 7.40 -3.30 -6.65
CA ALA A 41 7.58 -2.97 -8.06
C ALA A 41 9.08 -2.97 -8.45
N ILE A 42 9.95 -2.36 -7.63
CA ILE A 42 11.40 -2.40 -7.83
C ILE A 42 11.93 -3.84 -7.77
N ARG A 43 11.38 -4.72 -6.92
CA ARG A 43 11.87 -6.11 -6.81
C ARG A 43 11.47 -6.97 -8.01
N HIS A 44 10.24 -6.82 -8.51
CA HIS A 44 9.68 -7.77 -9.48
C HIS A 44 9.66 -7.24 -10.92
N VAL A 45 9.55 -5.93 -11.10
CA VAL A 45 9.37 -5.31 -12.41
C VAL A 45 10.38 -4.18 -12.69
N ASN A 46 11.54 -4.18 -12.03
CA ASN A 46 12.62 -3.20 -12.27
C ASN A 46 13.00 -3.06 -13.75
N HIS A 47 12.97 -4.18 -14.48
CA HIS A 47 13.32 -4.20 -15.88
C HIS A 47 12.39 -3.32 -16.74
N LEU A 48 11.15 -3.07 -16.29
CA LEU A 48 10.22 -2.14 -16.95
C LEU A 48 10.60 -0.68 -16.67
N TYR A 49 10.96 -0.35 -15.42
CA TYR A 49 11.49 0.97 -15.06
C TYR A 49 12.75 1.33 -15.85
N GLN A 50 13.64 0.35 -16.07
CA GLN A 50 14.88 0.55 -16.83
C GLN A 50 14.63 0.71 -18.34
N LYS A 51 13.65 -0.01 -18.88
CA LYS A 51 13.37 -0.01 -20.33
C LYS A 51 12.46 1.13 -20.77
N SER A 52 11.61 1.65 -19.89
CA SER A 52 10.62 2.66 -20.22
C SER A 52 10.52 3.71 -19.11
N SER A 53 10.93 4.93 -19.42
CA SER A 53 10.73 6.07 -18.54
C SER A 53 9.25 6.46 -18.41
N GLN A 54 8.41 6.10 -19.40
CA GLN A 54 6.97 6.32 -19.35
C GLN A 54 6.30 5.39 -18.35
N PHE A 55 6.72 4.11 -18.28
CA PHE A 55 6.19 3.16 -17.30
C PHE A 55 6.34 3.68 -15.88
N GLY A 56 7.53 4.18 -15.51
CA GLY A 56 7.76 4.74 -14.18
C GLY A 56 6.84 5.93 -13.87
N LYS A 57 6.63 6.82 -14.84
CA LYS A 57 5.72 7.97 -14.68
C LYS A 57 4.26 7.53 -14.51
N ASP A 58 3.79 6.63 -15.36
CA ASP A 58 2.41 6.13 -15.32
C ASP A 58 2.15 5.34 -14.03
N PHE A 59 3.15 4.56 -13.59
CA PHE A 59 3.06 3.78 -12.37
C PHE A 59 3.02 4.66 -11.11
N GLU A 60 3.92 5.63 -10.99
CA GLU A 60 3.87 6.56 -9.84
C GLU A 60 2.59 7.41 -9.87
N ALA A 61 2.15 7.89 -11.03
CA ALA A 61 0.87 8.59 -11.15
C ALA A 61 -0.30 7.72 -10.66
N CYS A 62 -0.31 6.42 -10.98
CA CYS A 62 -1.33 5.49 -10.51
C CYS A 62 -1.33 5.33 -8.98
N ILE A 63 -0.16 5.32 -8.33
CA ILE A 63 -0.07 5.22 -6.87
C ILE A 63 -0.54 6.52 -6.21
N ASP A 64 -0.12 7.66 -6.76
CA ASP A 64 -0.37 8.98 -6.18
C ASP A 64 -1.83 9.44 -6.35
N LEU A 65 -2.56 8.93 -7.36
CA LEU A 65 -4.01 9.14 -7.52
C LEU A 65 -4.82 8.73 -6.28
N HIS A 66 -4.24 7.90 -5.40
CA HIS A 66 -4.90 7.36 -4.21
C HIS A 66 -4.31 7.88 -2.89
N GLU A 67 -3.37 8.84 -2.91
CA GLU A 67 -2.84 9.49 -1.69
C GLU A 67 -3.66 10.73 -1.27
N GLU A 68 -4.63 11.19 -2.07
CA GLU A 68 -5.49 12.38 -1.80
C GLU A 68 -6.85 12.09 -1.12
N GLU A 69 -7.09 10.87 -0.59
CA GLU A 69 -8.36 10.51 0.10
C GLU A 69 -8.23 10.42 1.64
#